data_AF-A0A9X8HGG0-F1
#
_entry.id   AF-A0A9X8HGG0-F1
#
_cell.length_a   1.000
_cell.length_b   1.000
_cell.length_c   1.000
_cell.angle_alpha   90.00
_cell.angle_beta   90.00
_cell.angle_gamma   90.00
#
_symmetry.space_group_name_H-M   'P 1'
#
loop_
_entity.id
_entity.type
_entity.pdbx_description
1 polymer ?
#
loop_
_entity_poly.entity_id
_entity_poly.type
_entity_poly.pdbx_seq_one_letter_code
_entity_poly.pdbx_strand_id
1 'polypeptide(L)'
;MKSTAFLTLVALIMAMMVQDASAHGRLLVPPHRGYIGRLPQFNGLVPINFGDHGLSAGGIGQTRGGKHGICGDRYSGKRLHETGGEFAKFPQLREKVIGACYAPGSTMDLQVQLTANHMGYFEFGLCKLNSLNDKETEDCFKTLVQPNGEKDWKLPAGNKVFNMQYMLPDGVSCDGDSHCVLRWHYVGWNNPDVGIDGQEQFWNCADIYVSNTCVSSPSPSSSQSTPSTSTPSTSKPAMTNDSKPTAPSSSADTPVTTDTPPSTSGAPHPVDPQCGGCTNCYFAGNN
;
A
#
# COMPACT_ATOMS: atom_id res chain seq x y z
N MET A 1 -21.38 -2.86 -51.56
CA MET A 1 -19.95 -3.16 -51.28
C MET A 1 -19.25 -2.15 -50.33
N LYS A 2 -19.94 -1.15 -49.73
CA LYS A 2 -19.32 -0.18 -48.81
C LYS A 2 -19.47 -0.50 -47.30
N SER A 3 -20.30 -1.50 -46.96
CA SER A 3 -20.69 -1.78 -45.56
C SER A 3 -19.70 -2.69 -44.82
N THR A 4 -19.07 -3.64 -45.52
CA THR A 4 -18.10 -4.58 -44.91
C THR A 4 -16.81 -3.90 -44.46
N ALA A 5 -16.29 -2.95 -45.25
CA ALA A 5 -15.04 -2.23 -44.92
C ALA A 5 -15.17 -1.35 -43.67
N PHE A 6 -16.35 -0.76 -43.43
CA PHE A 6 -16.62 0.07 -42.26
C PHE A 6 -16.76 -0.79 -40.99
N LEU A 7 -17.45 -1.93 -41.09
CA LEU A 7 -17.57 -2.91 -40.01
C LEU A 7 -16.21 -3.50 -39.59
N THR A 8 -15.33 -3.81 -40.54
CA THR A 8 -13.97 -4.29 -40.23
C THR A 8 -13.10 -3.22 -39.56
N LEU A 9 -13.24 -1.95 -39.95
CA LEU A 9 -12.48 -0.86 -39.34
C LEU A 9 -12.93 -0.59 -37.89
N VAL A 10 -14.24 -0.63 -37.64
CA VAL A 10 -14.81 -0.48 -36.28
C VAL A 10 -14.40 -1.66 -35.39
N ALA A 11 -14.41 -2.89 -35.92
CA ALA A 11 -13.95 -4.07 -35.18
C ALA A 11 -12.44 -4.00 -34.86
N LEU A 12 -11.60 -3.51 -35.79
CA LEU A 12 -10.17 -3.31 -35.54
C LEU A 12 -9.91 -2.24 -34.46
N ILE A 13 -10.68 -1.14 -34.49
CA ILE A 13 -10.58 -0.05 -33.50
C ILE A 13 -11.04 -0.53 -32.12
N MET A 14 -12.12 -1.31 -32.04
CA MET A 14 -12.60 -1.92 -30.78
C MET A 14 -11.59 -2.94 -30.22
N ALA A 15 -10.92 -3.72 -31.08
CA ALA A 15 -9.84 -4.64 -30.67
C ALA A 15 -8.57 -3.91 -30.21
N MET A 16 -8.31 -2.69 -30.71
CA MET A 16 -7.22 -1.83 -30.22
C MET A 16 -7.59 -1.03 -28.95
N MET A 17 -8.87 -1.03 -28.56
CA MET A 17 -9.38 -0.43 -27.33
C MET A 17 -9.54 -1.46 -26.20
N VAL A 18 -8.85 -2.60 -26.28
CA VAL A 18 -8.55 -3.38 -25.07
C VAL A 18 -7.55 -2.55 -24.27
N GLN A 19 -8.09 -1.64 -23.46
CA GLN A 19 -7.29 -0.99 -22.44
C GLN A 19 -6.81 -2.12 -21.53
N ASP A 20 -5.50 -2.36 -21.52
CA ASP A 20 -4.85 -2.99 -20.38
C ASP A 20 -5.17 -2.09 -19.18
N ALA A 21 -6.31 -2.35 -18.53
CA ALA A 21 -6.48 -1.92 -17.16
C ALA A 21 -5.39 -2.69 -16.43
N SER A 22 -4.30 -2.00 -16.12
CA SER A 22 -3.30 -2.52 -15.19
C SER A 22 -3.80 -2.18 -13.81
N ALA A 23 -3.85 -3.18 -12.92
CA ALA A 23 -4.19 -2.92 -11.54
C ALA A 23 -3.11 -2.01 -10.98
N HIS A 24 -3.48 -1.26 -9.97
CA HIS A 24 -2.55 -0.37 -9.32
C HIS A 24 -2.92 -0.33 -7.86
N GLY A 25 -1.90 -0.45 -7.02
CA GLY A 25 -2.06 -0.39 -5.60
C GLY A 25 -0.75 -0.29 -4.86
N ARG A 26 -0.85 0.16 -3.61
CA ARG A 26 0.29 0.35 -2.72
C ARG A 26 -0.09 0.09 -1.28
N LEU A 27 0.86 -0.47 -0.53
CA LEU A 27 0.78 -0.59 0.92
C LEU A 27 1.12 0.76 1.58
N LEU A 28 0.12 1.41 2.15
CA LEU A 28 0.24 2.72 2.79
C LEU A 28 0.72 2.62 4.24
N VAL A 29 0.22 1.63 4.98
CA VAL A 29 0.53 1.42 6.40
C VAL A 29 0.88 -0.05 6.64
N PRO A 30 2.10 -0.34 7.14
CA PRO A 30 3.25 0.57 7.18
C PRO A 30 3.66 1.00 5.74
N PRO A 31 4.21 2.21 5.54
CA PRO A 31 4.50 2.69 4.20
C PRO A 31 5.57 1.84 3.52
N HIS A 32 5.25 1.29 2.35
CA HIS A 32 6.23 0.53 1.58
C HIS A 32 7.32 1.43 1.01
N ARG A 33 8.46 0.83 0.67
CA ARG A 33 9.67 1.49 0.18
C ARG A 33 9.42 2.46 -0.99
N GLY A 34 8.52 2.12 -1.91
CA GLY A 34 8.16 3.02 -3.02
C GLY A 34 7.36 4.24 -2.57
N TYR A 35 6.49 4.10 -1.57
CA TYR A 35 5.62 5.16 -1.08
C TYR A 35 6.28 6.05 -0.01
N ILE A 36 7.20 5.50 0.79
CA ILE A 36 7.72 6.13 2.01
C ILE A 36 8.28 7.55 1.78
N GLY A 37 8.94 7.78 0.64
CA GLY A 37 9.50 9.10 0.27
C GLY A 37 8.47 10.19 0.01
N ARG A 38 7.17 9.85 -0.13
CA ARG A 38 6.08 10.84 -0.25
C ARG A 38 5.67 11.44 1.10
N LEU A 39 6.05 10.80 2.20
CA LEU A 39 5.59 11.23 3.52
C LEU A 39 6.53 12.31 4.06
N PRO A 40 6.00 13.40 4.66
CA PRO A 40 6.80 14.54 5.11
C PRO A 40 7.96 14.17 6.05
N GLN A 41 7.77 13.16 6.91
CA GLN A 41 8.78 12.71 7.86
C GLN A 41 10.00 12.02 7.21
N PHE A 42 9.89 11.56 5.96
CA PHE A 42 10.99 10.95 5.21
C PHE A 42 11.54 11.86 4.10
N ASN A 43 11.13 13.14 4.08
CA ASN A 43 11.59 14.11 3.09
C ASN A 43 13.12 14.27 3.17
N GLY A 44 13.77 14.19 2.00
CA GLY A 44 15.24 14.25 1.90
C GLY A 44 15.98 12.96 2.30
N LEU A 45 15.28 11.92 2.79
CA LEU A 45 15.88 10.63 3.14
C LEU A 45 15.70 9.60 2.02
N VAL A 46 14.49 9.47 1.49
CA VAL A 46 14.14 8.53 0.40
C VAL A 46 13.55 9.32 -0.76
N PRO A 47 14.02 9.13 -2.01
CA PRO A 47 13.44 9.83 -3.16
C PRO A 47 11.99 9.42 -3.40
N ILE A 48 11.18 10.34 -3.93
CA ILE A 48 9.80 10.05 -4.32
C ILE A 48 9.80 9.11 -5.52
N ASN A 49 9.20 7.93 -5.38
CA ASN A 49 8.83 7.09 -6.51
C ASN A 49 7.45 7.49 -7.02
N PHE A 50 7.37 8.04 -8.24
CA PHE A 50 6.10 8.40 -8.85
C PHE A 50 5.26 7.20 -9.32
N GLY A 51 5.90 6.04 -9.52
CA GLY A 51 5.27 4.77 -9.92
C GLY A 51 5.07 3.80 -8.76
N ASP A 52 5.05 4.28 -7.51
CA ASP A 52 4.94 3.49 -6.28
C ASP A 52 3.72 2.57 -6.22
N HIS A 53 2.63 2.93 -6.88
CA HIS A 53 1.41 2.10 -7.00
C HIS A 53 1.44 1.04 -8.11
N GLY A 54 2.55 0.87 -8.84
CA GLY A 54 2.62 0.06 -10.07
C GLY A 54 3.66 -1.06 -10.03
N LEU A 55 4.00 -1.58 -8.84
CA LEU A 55 5.05 -2.57 -8.66
C LEU A 55 4.60 -4.00 -9.00
N SER A 56 4.34 -4.22 -10.29
CA SER A 56 3.77 -5.47 -10.84
C SER A 56 4.81 -6.47 -11.36
N ALA A 57 6.06 -6.36 -10.92
CA ALA A 57 7.20 -7.12 -11.44
C ALA A 57 7.40 -7.02 -12.98
N GLY A 58 6.91 -5.94 -13.59
CA GLY A 58 6.93 -5.72 -15.03
C GLY A 58 5.68 -6.17 -15.77
N GLY A 59 4.63 -6.56 -15.05
CA GLY A 59 3.34 -6.96 -15.58
C GLY A 59 3.23 -8.44 -15.88
N ILE A 60 2.00 -8.89 -16.16
CA ILE A 60 1.63 -10.30 -16.35
C ILE A 60 2.50 -11.03 -17.39
N GLY A 61 2.93 -10.35 -18.46
CA GLY A 61 3.80 -10.93 -19.48
C GLY A 61 5.17 -11.37 -18.94
N GLN A 62 5.64 -10.76 -17.84
CA GLN A 62 6.89 -11.11 -17.17
C GLN A 62 6.68 -12.17 -16.07
N THR A 63 5.56 -12.09 -15.34
CA THR A 63 5.28 -12.99 -14.21
C THR A 63 4.73 -14.35 -14.63
N ARG A 64 4.28 -14.53 -15.87
CA ARG A 64 3.70 -15.80 -16.38
C ARG A 64 4.60 -17.03 -16.22
N GLY A 65 5.91 -16.83 -16.12
CA GLY A 65 6.88 -17.90 -15.85
C GLY A 65 7.27 -18.06 -14.37
N GLY A 66 6.50 -17.47 -13.44
CA GLY A 66 6.78 -17.45 -12.01
C GLY A 66 7.95 -16.55 -11.59
N LYS A 67 8.47 -15.72 -12.49
CA LYS A 67 9.65 -14.87 -12.24
C LYS A 67 9.23 -13.46 -11.85
N HIS A 68 9.65 -13.03 -10.68
CA HIS A 68 9.42 -11.67 -10.17
C HIS A 68 10.57 -11.19 -9.29
N GLY A 69 10.63 -9.87 -9.05
CA GLY A 69 11.45 -9.32 -7.97
C GLY A 69 10.79 -9.55 -6.61
N ILE A 70 11.59 -9.57 -5.55
CA ILE A 70 11.10 -9.85 -4.19
C ILE A 70 10.14 -8.75 -3.72
N CYS A 71 10.42 -7.51 -4.12
CA CYS A 71 9.70 -6.31 -3.72
C CYS A 71 9.01 -5.59 -4.90
N GLY A 72 8.65 -6.36 -5.94
CA GLY A 72 7.79 -5.89 -7.04
C GLY A 72 8.52 -5.25 -8.23
N ASP A 73 9.85 -5.18 -8.18
CA ASP A 73 10.68 -4.89 -9.35
C ASP A 73 10.64 -6.03 -10.37
N ARG A 74 11.05 -5.75 -11.61
CA ARG A 74 11.21 -6.79 -12.65
C ARG A 74 12.23 -7.84 -12.21
N TYR A 75 11.98 -9.09 -12.56
CA TYR A 75 12.96 -10.16 -12.32
C TYR A 75 14.31 -9.85 -12.98
N SER A 76 14.29 -9.48 -14.26
CA SER A 76 15.46 -8.97 -14.97
C SER A 76 15.53 -7.45 -14.86
N GLY A 77 16.60 -6.92 -14.28
CA GLY A 77 16.83 -5.48 -14.19
C GLY A 77 17.33 -5.05 -12.83
N LYS A 78 17.34 -3.73 -12.61
CA LYS A 78 17.69 -3.16 -11.31
C LYS A 78 16.58 -3.46 -10.29
N ARG A 79 16.97 -3.91 -9.11
CA ARG A 79 16.08 -4.13 -7.96
C ARG A 79 16.11 -2.89 -7.08
N LEU A 80 15.25 -1.93 -7.38
CA LEU A 80 15.24 -0.61 -6.72
C LEU A 80 14.58 -0.65 -5.34
N HIS A 81 13.69 -1.60 -5.10
CA HIS A 81 12.89 -1.75 -3.88
C HIS A 81 13.37 -2.89 -2.98
N GLU A 82 14.41 -3.62 -3.35
CA GLU A 82 15.09 -4.62 -2.50
C GLU A 82 16.21 -3.96 -1.72
N THR A 83 16.58 -4.53 -0.56
CA THR A 83 17.51 -3.90 0.40
C THR A 83 18.73 -3.28 -0.29
N GLY A 84 19.09 -2.04 0.03
CA GLY A 84 20.21 -1.30 -0.56
C GLY A 84 19.92 -0.66 -1.93
N GLY A 85 18.73 -0.86 -2.48
CA GLY A 85 18.25 -0.20 -3.70
C GLY A 85 18.01 1.29 -3.54
N GLU A 86 17.44 1.90 -4.58
CA GLU A 86 17.12 3.33 -4.59
C GLU A 86 16.09 3.71 -3.53
N PHE A 87 15.11 2.83 -3.28
CA PHE A 87 14.01 3.07 -2.35
C PHE A 87 14.13 2.28 -1.03
N ALA A 88 15.07 1.34 -0.95
CA ALA A 88 15.31 0.48 0.22
C ALA A 88 16.56 0.93 0.99
N LYS A 89 16.44 2.04 1.74
CA LYS A 89 17.58 2.74 2.32
C LYS A 89 18.03 2.27 3.71
N PHE A 90 17.46 1.18 4.23
CA PHE A 90 17.81 0.71 5.58
C PHE A 90 19.32 0.52 5.81
N PRO A 91 20.12 -0.06 4.89
CA PRO A 91 21.56 -0.21 5.11
C PRO A 91 22.30 1.12 5.31
N GLN A 92 21.79 2.21 4.73
CA GLN A 92 22.41 3.53 4.78
C GLN A 92 21.85 4.42 5.90
N LEU A 93 20.57 4.26 6.23
CA LEU A 93 19.81 5.20 7.06
C LEU A 93 19.21 4.56 8.33
N ARG A 94 19.26 3.23 8.46
CA ARG A 94 18.84 2.44 9.62
C ARG A 94 17.44 2.82 10.10
N GLU A 95 17.27 3.11 11.39
CA GLU A 95 15.99 3.46 12.01
C GLU A 95 15.28 4.65 11.36
N LYS A 96 16.01 5.52 10.65
CA LYS A 96 15.43 6.72 10.01
C LYS A 96 14.50 6.41 8.84
N VAL A 97 14.50 5.18 8.34
CA VAL A 97 13.63 4.74 7.23
C VAL A 97 12.74 3.55 7.61
N ILE A 98 12.54 3.35 8.92
CA ILE A 98 11.57 2.39 9.43
C ILE A 98 10.17 3.01 9.37
N GLY A 99 9.25 2.33 8.68
CA GLY A 99 7.89 2.81 8.45
C GLY A 99 6.94 2.60 9.63
N ALA A 100 7.23 1.63 10.50
CA ALA A 100 6.48 1.37 11.73
C ALA A 100 7.26 0.52 12.73
N CYS A 101 6.84 0.56 14.00
CA CYS A 101 7.39 -0.22 15.11
C CYS A 101 6.24 -0.97 15.77
N TYR A 102 6.34 -2.29 15.92
CA TYR A 102 5.31 -3.13 16.53
C TYR A 102 5.88 -4.01 17.65
N ALA A 103 5.05 -4.36 18.63
CA ALA A 103 5.45 -5.34 19.64
C ALA A 103 5.44 -6.76 19.05
N PRO A 104 6.33 -7.68 19.49
CA PRO A 104 6.25 -9.10 19.12
C PRO A 104 4.87 -9.69 19.42
N GLY A 105 4.36 -10.56 18.56
CA GLY A 105 3.02 -11.17 18.72
C GLY A 105 1.83 -10.22 18.51
N SER A 106 2.06 -8.92 18.28
CA SER A 106 0.97 -7.94 18.15
C SER A 106 0.19 -8.08 16.85
N THR A 107 -1.06 -7.62 16.87
CA THR A 107 -1.87 -7.45 15.65
C THR A 107 -1.55 -6.09 15.03
N MET A 108 -1.17 -6.10 13.75
CA MET A 108 -0.91 -4.91 12.95
C MET A 108 -2.18 -4.46 12.24
N ASP A 109 -2.52 -3.18 12.34
CA ASP A 109 -3.48 -2.53 11.44
C ASP A 109 -2.75 -2.10 10.15
N LEU A 110 -3.20 -2.63 9.03
CA LEU A 110 -2.60 -2.44 7.72
C LEU A 110 -3.55 -1.67 6.80
N GLN A 111 -2.98 -0.84 5.92
CA GLN A 111 -3.75 -0.09 4.93
C GLN A 111 -3.18 -0.27 3.53
N VAL A 112 -4.03 -0.73 2.61
CA VAL A 112 -3.69 -0.89 1.20
C VAL A 112 -4.61 -0.01 0.36
N GLN A 113 -4.03 0.85 -0.48
CA GLN A 113 -4.80 1.59 -1.48
C GLN A 113 -4.78 0.85 -2.80
N LEU A 114 -5.95 0.64 -3.40
CA LEU A 114 -6.07 0.29 -4.82
C LEU A 114 -6.67 1.45 -5.62
N THR A 115 -6.05 1.78 -6.75
CA THR A 115 -6.61 2.70 -7.74
C THR A 115 -7.31 1.95 -8.88
N ALA A 116 -6.99 0.66 -9.06
CA ALA A 116 -7.71 -0.26 -9.94
C ALA A 116 -7.80 -1.65 -9.28
N ASN A 117 -9.03 -2.08 -8.98
CA ASN A 117 -9.34 -3.34 -8.32
C ASN A 117 -9.63 -4.45 -9.35
N HIS A 118 -8.83 -5.51 -9.31
CA HIS A 118 -8.90 -6.67 -10.21
C HIS A 118 -9.32 -7.95 -9.47
N MET A 119 -10.15 -7.82 -8.42
CA MET A 119 -10.63 -8.94 -7.60
C MET A 119 -9.47 -9.71 -6.94
N GLY A 120 -9.68 -10.97 -6.55
CA GLY A 120 -8.63 -11.79 -5.95
C GLY A 120 -8.43 -11.51 -4.47
N TYR A 121 -7.17 -11.40 -4.03
CA TYR A 121 -6.84 -11.38 -2.61
C TYR A 121 -5.47 -10.75 -2.30
N PHE A 122 -5.30 -10.33 -1.05
CA PHE A 122 -4.02 -9.92 -0.52
C PHE A 122 -3.44 -11.00 0.40
N GLU A 123 -2.13 -11.17 0.34
CA GLU A 123 -1.34 -11.93 1.29
C GLU A 123 -0.28 -11.03 1.93
N PHE A 124 0.12 -11.38 3.14
CA PHE A 124 1.21 -10.72 3.85
C PHE A 124 2.24 -11.75 4.31
N GLY A 125 3.52 -11.40 4.17
CA GLY A 125 4.64 -12.19 4.65
C GLY A 125 5.63 -11.35 5.42
N LEU A 126 6.33 -11.96 6.36
CA LEU A 126 7.38 -11.31 7.14
C LEU A 126 8.73 -12.02 6.92
N CYS A 127 9.76 -11.24 6.59
CA CYS A 127 11.14 -11.70 6.52
C CYS A 127 11.97 -10.95 7.56
N LYS A 128 12.73 -11.67 8.40
CA LYS A 128 13.68 -11.06 9.34
C LYS A 128 15.07 -11.02 8.71
N LEU A 129 15.64 -9.83 8.59
CA LEU A 129 17.02 -9.59 8.18
C LEU A 129 17.88 -9.33 9.42
N ASN A 130 18.98 -10.06 9.58
CA ASN A 130 19.77 -10.08 10.81
C ASN A 130 20.89 -9.03 10.83
N SER A 131 21.32 -8.57 9.64
CA SER A 131 22.38 -7.58 9.48
C SER A 131 22.00 -6.51 8.47
N LEU A 132 22.67 -5.35 8.55
CA LEU A 132 22.42 -4.17 7.70
C LEU A 132 22.36 -4.48 6.20
N ASN A 133 23.19 -5.40 5.71
CA ASN A 133 23.34 -5.67 4.27
C ASN A 133 22.70 -6.99 3.84
N ASP A 134 22.00 -7.69 4.74
CA ASP A 134 21.26 -8.90 4.38
C ASP A 134 20.23 -8.57 3.29
N LYS A 135 19.97 -9.54 2.43
CA LYS A 135 18.98 -9.39 1.34
C LYS A 135 17.79 -10.27 1.60
N GLU A 136 16.64 -9.78 1.20
CA GLU A 136 15.43 -10.58 1.17
C GLU A 136 15.59 -11.70 0.14
N THR A 137 15.02 -12.85 0.48
CA THR A 137 14.88 -14.00 -0.41
C THR A 137 13.46 -14.54 -0.25
N GLU A 138 12.93 -15.24 -1.25
CA GLU A 138 11.59 -15.83 -1.15
C GLU A 138 11.46 -16.74 0.09
N ASP A 139 12.46 -17.58 0.36
CA ASP A 139 12.45 -18.53 1.48
C ASP A 139 12.45 -17.87 2.87
N CYS A 140 12.88 -16.61 2.95
CA CYS A 140 12.86 -15.84 4.19
C CYS A 140 11.43 -15.52 4.63
N PHE A 141 10.52 -15.24 3.69
CA PHE A 141 9.18 -14.79 4.02
C PHE A 141 8.35 -15.91 4.63
N LYS A 142 7.82 -15.64 5.82
CA LYS A 142 6.83 -16.48 6.48
C LYS A 142 5.46 -15.82 6.34
N THR A 143 4.49 -16.57 5.82
CA THR A 143 3.11 -16.09 5.66
C THR A 143 2.53 -15.72 7.01
N LEU A 144 1.95 -14.52 7.09
CA LEU A 144 1.20 -14.04 8.23
C LEU A 144 -0.27 -14.44 8.10
N VAL A 145 -0.98 -14.44 9.22
CA VAL A 145 -2.42 -14.75 9.27
C VAL A 145 -3.18 -13.59 9.89
N GLN A 146 -4.44 -13.45 9.47
CA GLN A 146 -5.42 -12.59 10.09
C GLN A 146 -5.82 -13.14 11.47
N PRO A 147 -6.42 -12.32 12.35
CA PRO A 147 -6.93 -12.78 13.65
C PRO A 147 -7.96 -13.92 13.57
N ASN A 148 -8.67 -14.05 12.45
CA ASN A 148 -9.60 -15.15 12.19
C ASN A 148 -8.90 -16.46 11.73
N GLY A 149 -7.57 -16.46 11.59
CA GLY A 149 -6.76 -17.58 11.15
C GLY A 149 -6.59 -17.71 9.63
N GLU A 150 -7.24 -16.85 8.83
CA GLU A 150 -7.12 -16.89 7.37
C GLU A 150 -5.83 -16.20 6.90
N LYS A 151 -5.22 -16.76 5.85
CA LYS A 151 -4.02 -16.19 5.19
C LYS A 151 -4.37 -15.13 4.16
N ASP A 152 -5.47 -15.34 3.45
CA ASP A 152 -5.87 -14.51 2.32
C ASP A 152 -6.90 -13.48 2.78
N TRP A 153 -6.63 -12.21 2.52
CA TRP A 153 -7.66 -11.20 2.63
C TRP A 153 -8.41 -11.08 1.31
N LYS A 154 -9.62 -11.63 1.23
CA LYS A 154 -10.44 -11.61 0.01
C LYS A 154 -10.87 -10.19 -0.33
N LEU A 155 -10.58 -9.77 -1.55
CA LEU A 155 -10.72 -8.37 -1.96
C LEU A 155 -12.20 -8.01 -2.24
N PRO A 156 -12.82 -7.09 -1.49
CA PRO A 156 -14.13 -6.55 -1.82
C PRO A 156 -14.02 -5.60 -3.02
N ALA A 157 -15.15 -5.32 -3.66
CA ALA A 157 -15.20 -4.37 -4.78
C ALA A 157 -14.82 -2.93 -4.37
N GLY A 158 -14.26 -2.19 -5.34
CA GLY A 158 -14.03 -0.75 -5.25
C GLY A 158 -12.55 -0.35 -5.30
N ASN A 159 -12.31 0.88 -5.74
CA ASN A 159 -10.99 1.51 -5.79
C ASN A 159 -10.90 2.49 -4.62
N LYS A 160 -10.33 2.02 -3.51
CA LYS A 160 -10.30 2.74 -2.23
C LYS A 160 -9.12 2.27 -1.37
N VAL A 161 -9.02 2.86 -0.18
CA VAL A 161 -8.19 2.31 0.88
C VAL A 161 -8.96 1.20 1.58
N PHE A 162 -8.31 0.05 1.71
CA PHE A 162 -8.77 -1.10 2.46
C PHE A 162 -7.97 -1.21 3.75
N ASN A 163 -8.67 -1.50 4.84
CA ASN A 163 -8.08 -1.71 6.15
C ASN A 163 -8.21 -3.19 6.52
N MET A 164 -7.13 -3.78 7.00
CA MET A 164 -7.11 -5.18 7.44
C MET A 164 -6.15 -5.37 8.60
N GLN A 165 -6.26 -6.51 9.28
CA GLN A 165 -5.42 -6.87 10.41
C GLN A 165 -4.67 -8.17 10.15
N TYR A 166 -3.39 -8.19 10.51
CA TYR A 166 -2.54 -9.38 10.46
C TYR A 166 -1.70 -9.48 11.72
N MET A 167 -1.46 -10.70 12.18
CA MET A 167 -0.71 -10.96 13.41
C MET A 167 0.77 -11.18 13.11
N LEU A 168 1.63 -10.52 13.87
CA LEU A 168 3.06 -10.83 13.90
C LEU A 168 3.28 -12.15 14.67
N PRO A 169 4.28 -12.96 14.29
CA PRO A 169 4.61 -14.15 15.06
C PRO A 169 5.15 -13.80 16.45
N ASP A 170 4.84 -14.66 17.42
CA ASP A 170 5.40 -14.54 18.77
C ASP A 170 6.92 -14.68 18.76
N GLY A 171 7.60 -13.91 19.62
CA GLY A 171 9.05 -14.02 19.81
C GLY A 171 9.91 -13.49 18.66
N VAL A 172 9.33 -13.00 17.57
CA VAL A 172 10.09 -12.30 16.53
C VAL A 172 10.52 -10.94 17.06
N SER A 173 11.82 -10.64 16.95
CA SER A 173 12.40 -9.32 17.25
C SER A 173 13.41 -8.97 16.16
N CYS A 174 13.35 -7.74 15.68
CA CYS A 174 14.18 -7.20 14.61
C CYS A 174 14.22 -5.66 14.75
N ASP A 175 15.30 -5.17 15.34
CA ASP A 175 15.56 -3.76 15.61
C ASP A 175 17.07 -3.46 15.64
N GLY A 176 17.43 -2.18 15.60
CA GLY A 176 18.82 -1.73 15.56
C GLY A 176 19.48 -2.00 14.21
N ASP A 177 20.45 -2.92 14.16
CA ASP A 177 21.11 -3.32 12.91
C ASP A 177 20.35 -4.45 12.19
N SER A 178 19.33 -5.02 12.86
CA SER A 178 18.34 -5.93 12.29
C SER A 178 17.05 -5.17 11.98
N HIS A 179 16.31 -5.61 10.97
CA HIS A 179 14.95 -5.14 10.69
C HIS A 179 14.12 -6.26 10.08
N CYS A 180 12.80 -6.10 10.10
CA CYS A 180 11.92 -6.97 9.37
C CYS A 180 11.40 -6.28 8.12
N VAL A 181 11.24 -7.08 7.07
CA VAL A 181 10.59 -6.68 5.83
C VAL A 181 9.20 -7.30 5.81
N LEU A 182 8.18 -6.45 5.88
CA LEU A 182 6.80 -6.83 5.64
C LEU A 182 6.54 -6.76 4.14
N ARG A 183 6.10 -7.87 3.54
CA ARG A 183 5.72 -7.92 2.13
C ARG A 183 4.21 -8.03 2.00
N TRP A 184 3.63 -7.05 1.32
CA TRP A 184 2.28 -7.18 0.74
C TRP A 184 2.41 -7.81 -0.64
N HIS A 185 1.62 -8.83 -0.91
CA HIS A 185 1.45 -9.45 -2.21
C HIS A 185 -0.02 -9.40 -2.60
N TYR A 186 -0.33 -8.77 -3.72
CA TYR A 186 -1.65 -8.76 -4.29
C TYR A 186 -1.69 -9.67 -5.51
N VAL A 187 -2.60 -10.64 -5.48
CA VAL A 187 -2.92 -11.53 -6.60
C VAL A 187 -4.30 -11.14 -7.12
N GLY A 188 -4.35 -10.61 -8.35
CA GLY A 188 -5.60 -10.35 -9.05
C GLY A 188 -6.32 -11.66 -9.41
N TRP A 189 -7.60 -11.59 -9.81
CA TRP A 189 -8.37 -12.77 -10.22
C TRP A 189 -9.39 -12.48 -11.33
N ASN A 190 -9.06 -11.54 -12.21
CA ASN A 190 -9.89 -11.14 -13.33
C ASN A 190 -9.60 -11.91 -14.64
N ASN A 191 -8.57 -12.78 -14.66
CA ASN A 191 -8.34 -13.70 -15.76
C ASN A 191 -8.95 -15.07 -15.44
N PRO A 192 -10.04 -15.48 -16.11
CA PRO A 192 -10.65 -16.79 -15.88
C PRO A 192 -9.73 -17.92 -16.39
N ASP A 193 -9.86 -19.10 -15.78
CA ASP A 193 -9.25 -20.36 -16.23
C ASP A 193 -7.71 -20.40 -16.28
N VAL A 194 -7.04 -19.50 -15.56
CA VAL A 194 -5.56 -19.50 -15.42
C VAL A 194 -5.15 -19.59 -13.95
N GLY A 195 -3.99 -20.22 -13.71
CA GLY A 195 -3.37 -20.26 -12.38
C GLY A 195 -2.80 -18.90 -11.95
N ILE A 196 -2.20 -18.85 -10.76
CA ILE A 196 -1.64 -17.63 -10.15
C ILE A 196 -0.68 -16.87 -11.08
N ASP A 197 0.19 -17.59 -11.81
CA ASP A 197 1.14 -16.95 -12.74
C ASP A 197 0.44 -16.30 -13.94
N GLY A 198 -0.78 -16.73 -14.26
CA GLY A 198 -1.63 -16.10 -15.26
C GLY A 198 -2.45 -14.91 -14.72
N GLN A 199 -2.28 -14.53 -13.46
CA GLN A 199 -2.90 -13.34 -12.89
C GLN A 199 -1.91 -12.17 -12.88
N GLU A 200 -2.44 -10.94 -12.93
CA GLU A 200 -1.65 -9.77 -12.61
C GLU A 200 -1.35 -9.75 -11.10
N GLN A 201 -0.11 -9.46 -10.74
CA GLN A 201 0.38 -9.56 -9.37
C GLN A 201 1.23 -8.34 -9.01
N PHE A 202 1.21 -7.94 -7.74
CA PHE A 202 1.94 -6.79 -7.21
C PHE A 202 2.61 -7.13 -5.90
N TRP A 203 3.81 -6.61 -5.70
CA TRP A 203 4.55 -6.79 -4.45
C TRP A 203 5.05 -5.46 -3.94
N ASN A 204 4.93 -5.25 -2.63
CA ASN A 204 5.52 -4.11 -1.94
C ASN A 204 6.22 -4.59 -0.68
N CYS A 205 7.41 -4.07 -0.41
CA CYS A 205 8.13 -4.31 0.83
C CYS A 205 8.15 -3.04 1.70
N ALA A 206 7.87 -3.19 2.99
CA ALA A 206 7.97 -2.13 3.99
C ALA A 206 8.96 -2.55 5.09
N ASP A 207 9.85 -1.63 5.46
CA ASP A 207 10.80 -1.84 6.55
C ASP A 207 10.13 -1.51 7.89
N ILE A 208 10.09 -2.49 8.79
CA ILE A 208 9.49 -2.34 10.13
C ILE A 208 10.46 -2.81 11.21
N TYR A 209 10.27 -2.26 12.41
CA TYR A 209 10.83 -2.83 13.61
C TYR A 209 9.80 -3.67 14.36
N VAL A 210 10.27 -4.77 14.91
CA VAL A 210 9.53 -5.55 15.89
C VAL A 210 10.40 -5.64 17.15
N SER A 211 9.96 -5.02 18.24
CA SER A 211 10.76 -4.92 19.46
C SER A 211 9.86 -4.74 20.67
N ASN A 212 10.29 -5.23 21.83
CA ASN A 212 9.58 -5.00 23.10
C ASN A 212 9.55 -3.51 23.50
N THR A 213 10.39 -2.69 22.86
CA THR A 213 10.40 -1.23 23.05
C THR A 213 9.36 -0.51 22.18
N CYS A 214 8.77 -1.19 21.19
CA CYS A 214 7.65 -0.66 20.44
C CYS A 214 6.41 -0.67 21.35
N VAL A 215 5.82 0.50 21.58
CA VAL A 215 4.57 0.60 22.33
C VAL A 215 3.50 -0.14 21.53
N SER A 216 2.87 -1.15 22.12
CA SER A 216 1.69 -1.78 21.53
C SER A 216 0.64 -0.68 21.35
N SER A 217 0.32 -0.33 20.10
CA SER A 217 -0.86 0.51 19.85
C SER A 217 -2.03 -0.16 20.57
N PRO A 218 -2.80 0.57 21.40
CA PRO A 218 -3.93 -0.02 22.09
C PRO A 218 -4.88 -0.53 21.01
N SER A 219 -4.98 -1.86 20.90
CA SER A 219 -6.04 -2.51 20.16
C SER A 219 -7.36 -1.90 20.63
N PRO A 220 -8.26 -1.43 19.74
CA PRO A 220 -9.56 -0.94 20.16
C PRO A 220 -10.30 -2.12 20.78
N SER A 221 -10.29 -2.12 22.12
CA SER A 221 -10.88 -3.15 22.95
C SER A 221 -12.30 -3.42 22.49
N SER A 222 -12.57 -4.70 22.26
CA SER A 222 -13.88 -5.27 22.01
C SER A 222 -14.94 -4.63 22.91
N SER A 223 -15.82 -3.83 22.33
CA SER A 223 -17.04 -3.41 23.02
C SER A 223 -17.96 -4.63 23.10
N GLN A 224 -17.91 -5.21 24.30
CA GLN A 224 -18.81 -6.17 24.87
C GLN A 224 -20.27 -5.92 24.47
N SER A 225 -20.87 -6.94 23.89
CA SER A 225 -22.29 -7.03 23.56
C SER A 225 -23.13 -6.82 24.82
N THR A 226 -24.08 -5.90 24.77
CA THR A 226 -25.26 -5.95 25.66
C THR A 226 -26.54 -5.84 24.82
N PRO A 227 -27.55 -6.67 25.11
CA PRO A 227 -28.76 -6.77 24.31
C PRO A 227 -29.77 -5.71 24.73
N SER A 228 -30.44 -5.08 23.78
CA SER A 228 -31.61 -4.26 24.07
C SER A 228 -32.71 -4.54 23.06
N THR A 229 -33.69 -5.29 23.56
CA THR A 229 -35.02 -5.50 23.02
C THR A 229 -35.77 -4.17 22.93
N SER A 230 -36.30 -3.80 21.76
CA SER A 230 -37.57 -3.10 21.64
C SER A 230 -38.20 -3.30 20.26
N THR A 231 -39.46 -3.69 20.32
CA THR A 231 -40.41 -4.03 19.25
C THR A 231 -40.86 -2.81 18.43
N PRO A 232 -41.50 -3.01 17.25
CA PRO A 232 -41.66 -1.98 16.23
C PRO A 232 -42.87 -1.08 16.47
N SER A 233 -42.78 0.17 16.00
CA SER A 233 -43.94 1.05 15.85
C SER A 233 -43.99 1.67 14.46
N THR A 234 -45.03 1.26 13.74
CA THR A 234 -45.55 1.77 12.49
C THR A 234 -45.97 3.24 12.56
N SER A 235 -45.52 4.06 11.61
CA SER A 235 -46.39 5.04 10.93
C SER A 235 -45.76 5.56 9.63
N LYS A 236 -46.59 5.56 8.58
CA LYS A 236 -46.51 6.22 7.25
C LYS A 236 -47.83 7.04 7.15
N PRO A 237 -48.09 8.06 6.27
CA PRO A 237 -47.38 8.65 5.09
C PRO A 237 -47.16 10.19 5.25
N ALA A 238 -46.68 11.02 4.31
CA ALA A 238 -46.82 11.14 2.85
C ALA A 238 -45.69 12.03 2.26
N MET A 239 -45.04 11.65 1.16
CA MET A 239 -45.13 12.22 -0.22
C MET A 239 -45.17 13.75 -0.36
N THR A 240 -44.12 14.30 -1.01
CA THR A 240 -44.21 15.32 -2.07
C THR A 240 -43.00 15.21 -3.00
N ASN A 241 -43.24 15.54 -4.27
CA ASN A 241 -42.54 15.13 -5.50
C ASN A 241 -41.24 15.90 -5.87
N ASP A 242 -40.43 15.22 -6.69
CA ASP A 242 -39.61 15.65 -7.85
C ASP A 242 -38.79 16.96 -7.78
N SER A 243 -37.50 17.01 -8.14
CA SER A 243 -36.98 16.73 -9.50
C SER A 243 -35.44 16.59 -9.54
N LYS A 244 -34.93 15.86 -10.54
CA LYS A 244 -33.53 15.72 -11.02
C LYS A 244 -33.51 16.16 -12.51
N PRO A 245 -32.39 16.37 -13.23
CA PRO A 245 -31.11 17.08 -12.97
C PRO A 245 -30.85 18.21 -14.02
N THR A 246 -29.80 19.01 -13.86
CA THR A 246 -29.19 19.73 -14.99
C THR A 246 -27.67 19.77 -14.88
N ALA A 247 -27.00 19.45 -15.98
CA ALA A 247 -25.60 19.73 -16.32
C ALA A 247 -25.59 20.14 -17.81
N PRO A 248 -24.48 20.59 -18.45
CA PRO A 248 -23.29 21.32 -17.99
C PRO A 248 -23.03 22.58 -18.86
N SER A 249 -22.01 23.40 -18.54
CA SER A 249 -21.24 24.18 -19.53
C SER A 249 -19.96 24.71 -18.86
N SER A 250 -18.77 24.23 -19.27
CA SER A 250 -17.82 24.88 -20.20
C SER A 250 -17.34 26.25 -19.73
N SER A 251 -16.03 26.33 -19.43
CA SER A 251 -15.15 27.40 -19.92
C SER A 251 -13.68 26.94 -19.83
N ALA A 252 -13.02 26.98 -20.98
CA ALA A 252 -11.58 27.07 -21.08
C ALA A 252 -11.12 28.46 -20.65
N ASP A 253 -9.95 28.57 -20.02
CA ASP A 253 -8.89 29.49 -20.45
C ASP A 253 -7.61 29.28 -19.62
N THR A 254 -6.51 29.16 -20.36
CA THR A 254 -5.13 29.35 -19.90
C THR A 254 -4.84 30.85 -19.99
N PRO A 255 -3.93 31.46 -19.19
CA PRO A 255 -2.51 31.31 -19.52
C PRO A 255 -1.53 31.30 -18.33
N VAL A 256 -0.36 30.79 -18.69
CA VAL A 256 0.94 30.80 -18.02
C VAL A 256 1.28 32.15 -17.39
N THR A 257 1.81 32.13 -16.16
CA THR A 257 2.75 33.15 -15.68
C THR A 257 3.86 32.52 -14.85
N THR A 258 5.05 33.02 -15.12
CA THR A 258 6.37 32.66 -14.62
C THR A 258 6.57 33.26 -13.23
N ASP A 259 7.03 32.50 -12.24
CA ASP A 259 7.51 33.07 -10.97
C ASP A 259 8.89 32.53 -10.58
N THR A 260 9.78 33.48 -10.32
CA THR A 260 11.15 33.35 -9.78
C THR A 260 11.08 33.61 -8.27
N PRO A 261 11.93 32.99 -7.42
CA PRO A 261 11.66 32.82 -6.00
C PRO A 261 12.16 33.97 -5.12
N PRO A 262 11.64 34.13 -3.88
CA PRO A 262 12.35 34.81 -2.82
C PRO A 262 12.98 33.81 -1.84
N SER A 263 14.28 34.01 -1.64
CA SER A 263 15.07 33.52 -0.52
C SER A 263 14.76 34.36 0.72
N THR A 264 14.53 33.76 1.89
CA THR A 264 14.86 34.40 3.18
C THR A 264 15.19 33.38 4.27
N SER A 265 16.30 33.70 4.92
CA SER A 265 16.90 33.12 6.12
C SER A 265 15.95 33.09 7.33
N GLY A 266 16.01 32.00 8.10
CA GLY A 266 15.42 31.89 9.43
C GLY A 266 16.30 31.00 10.32
N ALA A 267 16.90 31.60 11.34
CA ALA A 267 17.76 30.97 12.35
C ALA A 267 16.93 30.10 13.35
N PRO A 268 17.58 29.25 14.17
CA PRO A 268 16.92 28.12 14.85
C PRO A 268 16.18 28.52 16.13
N HIS A 269 14.99 27.94 16.32
CA HIS A 269 14.23 28.01 17.58
C HIS A 269 14.63 26.88 18.56
N PRO A 270 14.40 27.07 19.87
CA PRO A 270 15.10 26.35 20.94
C PRO A 270 14.64 24.91 21.12
N VAL A 271 15.61 24.04 21.42
CA VAL A 271 15.42 22.65 21.87
C VAL A 271 14.88 22.63 23.31
N ASP A 272 13.73 21.98 23.51
CA ASP A 272 13.13 21.69 24.81
C ASP A 272 13.92 20.55 25.52
N PRO A 273 14.36 20.67 26.79
CA PRO A 273 15.30 19.74 27.41
C PRO A 273 14.71 18.47 28.04
N GLN A 274 13.51 18.01 27.66
CA GLN A 274 12.90 16.78 28.22
C GLN A 274 12.80 15.58 27.26
N CYS A 275 13.80 15.40 26.39
CA CYS A 275 13.96 14.17 25.60
C CYS A 275 15.09 13.30 26.17
N GLY A 276 14.77 12.47 27.17
CA GLY A 276 15.67 11.46 27.71
C GLY A 276 15.72 10.23 26.81
N GLY A 277 16.82 10.04 26.08
CA GLY A 277 17.37 8.72 25.71
C GLY A 277 16.56 7.78 24.79
N CYS A 278 15.39 8.14 24.27
CA CYS A 278 14.62 7.31 23.31
C CYS A 278 13.96 8.21 22.23
N THR A 279 14.34 8.02 20.96
CA THR A 279 14.03 8.91 19.82
C THR A 279 12.72 8.62 19.08
N ASN A 280 11.67 8.11 19.76
CA ASN A 280 10.38 7.82 19.12
C ASN A 280 9.26 8.68 19.70
N CYS A 281 9.19 9.94 19.27
CA CYS A 281 8.00 10.77 19.45
C CYS A 281 6.98 10.45 18.34
N TYR A 282 6.03 9.57 18.65
CA TYR A 282 4.86 9.34 17.80
C TYR A 282 3.91 10.54 17.98
N PHE A 283 3.80 11.42 16.99
CA PHE A 283 2.73 12.42 16.97
C PHE A 283 1.51 11.79 16.30
N ALA A 284 0.47 11.52 17.09
CA ALA A 284 -0.85 11.27 16.54
C ALA A 284 -1.27 12.51 15.72
N GLY A 285 -1.56 12.34 14.43
CA GLY A 285 -2.08 13.41 13.59
C GLY A 285 -3.44 13.86 14.10
N ASN A 286 -3.57 15.14 14.44
CA ASN A 286 -4.86 15.77 14.64
C ASN A 286 -5.44 16.20 13.28
N ASN A 287 -6.77 16.04 13.16
CA ASN A 287 -7.65 16.32 12.02
C ASN A 287 -7.31 17.57 11.19
#